data_AF-A0A832U4B2-F1
#
_entry.id   AF-A0A832U4B2-F1
#
_cell.length_a   1.000
_cell.length_b   1.000
_cell.length_c   1.000
_cell.angle_alpha   90.00
_cell.angle_beta   90.00
_cell.angle_gamma   90.00
#
_symmetry.space_group_name_H-M   'P 1'
#
loop_
_entity.id
_entity.type
_entity.pdbx_description
1 polymer ?
#
loop_
_entity_poly.entity_id
_entity_poly.type
_entity_poly.pdbx_seq_one_letter_code
_entity_poly.pdbx_strand_id
1 'polypeptide(L)'
;MKESGYRQLLKKRKLKAKDINSAVKFVKEFETHMEKKDQSLDSAQLEALKEYISLLTQEGKNSLDRLLAIARYFYFAKNNDLYVYLASVLGAINVLPDIGERLATIAGEETRQRVCEGIEFPPVGAPQEDYPKLTKTILERMEAELPTAKCKEVMTWNYHKVPAEVFKEAKKRFSKAASIDEYLKGEHELLVEELRSHMRKGQLWFEQEITTEVLEYVKNNQEINTGFRKGDRIFKIKIPYAPKQFLEEKDPAKKRYYACHCQLVRTALRDSKPEIHSTFCYSSAGYEKLHFDVIFDEPVEVELLETLLKGDPRCRFAIKIPKGKMK
;
A
#
# COMPACT_ATOMS: atom_id res chain seq x y z
N MET A 1 -1.52 -13.79 -26.11
CA MET A 1 -1.28 -12.50 -25.42
C MET A 1 -1.11 -11.40 -26.45
N LYS A 2 -1.38 -10.13 -26.10
CA LYS A 2 -1.13 -8.97 -26.98
C LYS A 2 0.35 -8.52 -26.93
N GLU A 3 1.25 -9.35 -27.46
CA GLU A 3 2.71 -9.24 -27.22
C GLU A 3 3.35 -7.92 -27.66
N SER A 4 3.07 -7.43 -28.87
CA SER A 4 3.69 -6.21 -29.41
C SER A 4 3.41 -4.99 -28.53
N GLY A 5 2.14 -4.81 -28.15
CA GLY A 5 1.73 -3.71 -27.26
C GLY A 5 2.32 -3.84 -25.86
N TYR A 6 2.37 -5.05 -25.31
CA TYR A 6 2.99 -5.29 -24.00
C TYR A 6 4.50 -4.97 -24.02
N ARG A 7 5.24 -5.40 -25.06
CA ARG A 7 6.65 -5.04 -25.23
C ARG A 7 6.84 -3.52 -25.32
N GLN A 8 5.95 -2.81 -26.00
CA GLN A 8 6.00 -1.35 -26.09
C GLN A 8 5.81 -0.69 -24.71
N LEU A 9 4.88 -1.19 -23.89
CA LEU A 9 4.71 -0.73 -22.51
C LEU A 9 6.01 -0.92 -21.70
N LEU A 10 6.62 -2.10 -21.78
CA LEU A 10 7.85 -2.40 -21.03
C LEU A 10 9.03 -1.52 -21.48
N LYS A 11 9.15 -1.22 -22.78
CA LYS A 11 10.14 -0.26 -23.30
C LYS A 11 9.91 1.15 -22.76
N LYS A 12 8.65 1.63 -22.72
CA LYS A 12 8.31 2.94 -22.12
C LYS A 12 8.68 3.02 -20.64
N ARG A 13 8.62 1.88 -19.93
CA ARG A 13 9.09 1.73 -18.54
C ARG A 13 10.61 1.55 -18.41
N LYS A 14 11.37 1.68 -19.50
CA LYS A 14 12.84 1.63 -19.56
C LYS A 14 13.45 0.29 -19.11
N LEU A 15 12.74 -0.82 -19.27
CA LEU A 15 13.32 -2.15 -19.03
C LEU A 15 14.37 -2.51 -20.08
N LYS A 16 15.38 -3.29 -19.70
CA LYS A 16 16.40 -3.81 -20.62
C LYS A 16 15.81 -4.92 -21.49
N ALA A 17 16.40 -5.14 -22.67
CA ALA A 17 15.90 -6.14 -23.63
C ALA A 17 15.80 -7.56 -23.04
N LYS A 18 16.78 -7.98 -22.23
CA LYS A 18 16.77 -9.26 -21.51
C LYS A 18 15.55 -9.40 -20.58
N ASP A 19 15.24 -8.35 -19.84
CA ASP A 19 14.13 -8.34 -18.88
C ASP A 19 12.78 -8.33 -19.61
N ILE A 20 12.69 -7.62 -20.74
CA ILE A 20 11.51 -7.64 -21.61
C ILE A 20 11.25 -9.05 -22.15
N ASN A 21 12.28 -9.74 -22.62
CA ASN A 21 12.14 -11.12 -23.12
C ASN A 21 11.71 -12.08 -22.02
N SER A 22 12.27 -11.93 -20.81
CA SER A 22 11.90 -12.73 -19.64
C SER A 22 10.43 -12.47 -19.23
N ALA A 23 10.02 -11.20 -19.18
CA ALA A 23 8.66 -10.82 -18.86
C ALA A 23 7.63 -11.38 -19.86
N VAL A 24 7.94 -11.32 -21.17
CA VAL A 24 7.10 -11.93 -22.20
C VAL A 24 7.01 -13.44 -22.02
N LYS A 25 8.13 -14.12 -21.75
CA LYS A 25 8.15 -15.56 -21.48
C LYS A 25 7.25 -15.91 -20.29
N PHE A 26 7.33 -15.17 -19.19
CA PHE A 26 6.50 -15.41 -18.00
C PHE A 26 5.00 -15.25 -18.28
N VAL A 27 4.60 -14.27 -19.08
CA VAL A 27 3.20 -14.08 -19.48
C VAL A 27 2.74 -15.21 -20.40
N LYS A 28 3.57 -15.68 -21.34
CA LYS A 28 3.26 -16.82 -22.20
C LYS A 28 3.11 -18.12 -21.41
N GLU A 29 3.96 -18.36 -20.42
CA GLU A 29 3.83 -19.53 -19.55
C GLU A 29 2.51 -19.53 -18.77
N PHE A 30 2.07 -18.36 -18.30
CA PHE A 30 0.75 -18.22 -17.69
C PHE A 30 -0.37 -18.44 -18.71
N GLU A 31 -0.27 -17.88 -19.91
CA GLU A 31 -1.23 -18.12 -21.00
C GLU A 31 -1.39 -19.60 -21.31
N THR A 32 -0.29 -20.33 -21.47
CA THR A 32 -0.32 -21.79 -21.69
C THR A 32 -0.94 -22.55 -20.52
N HIS A 33 -0.81 -22.07 -19.27
CA HIS A 33 -1.52 -22.65 -18.13
C HIS A 33 -3.03 -22.42 -18.22
N MET A 34 -3.47 -21.24 -18.67
CA MET A 34 -4.88 -20.91 -18.86
C MET A 34 -5.52 -21.71 -20.00
N GLU A 35 -4.80 -21.89 -21.12
CA GLU A 35 -5.26 -22.66 -22.28
C GLU A 35 -5.58 -24.11 -21.92
N LYS A 36 -4.83 -24.73 -21.00
CA LYS A 36 -5.11 -26.08 -20.47
C LYS A 36 -6.43 -26.19 -19.72
N LYS A 37 -7.07 -25.06 -19.40
CA LYS A 37 -8.33 -24.95 -18.67
C LYS A 37 -9.42 -24.30 -19.52
N ASP A 38 -9.24 -24.26 -20.84
CA ASP A 38 -10.15 -23.61 -21.79
C ASP A 38 -10.41 -22.12 -21.46
N GLN A 39 -9.42 -21.44 -20.86
CA GLN A 39 -9.48 -20.02 -20.52
C GLN A 39 -8.44 -19.22 -21.32
N SER A 40 -8.73 -17.94 -21.54
CA SER A 40 -7.82 -16.99 -22.17
C SER A 40 -7.32 -15.98 -21.16
N LEU A 41 -6.25 -15.24 -21.49
CA LEU A 41 -5.80 -14.12 -20.66
C LEU A 41 -6.84 -13.01 -20.53
N ASP A 42 -7.72 -12.85 -21.53
CA ASP A 42 -8.76 -11.82 -21.54
C ASP A 42 -9.97 -12.24 -20.68
N SER A 43 -10.19 -13.54 -20.48
CA SER A 43 -11.27 -14.11 -19.64
C SER A 43 -10.79 -14.66 -18.29
N ALA A 44 -9.51 -14.44 -17.96
CA ALA A 44 -8.88 -14.97 -16.75
C ALA A 44 -9.62 -14.52 -15.48
N GLN A 45 -9.93 -15.48 -14.62
CA GLN A 45 -10.55 -15.25 -13.32
C GLN A 45 -9.50 -15.19 -12.22
N LEU A 46 -9.83 -14.52 -11.11
CA LEU A 46 -8.92 -14.36 -9.97
C LEU A 46 -8.48 -15.72 -9.39
N GLU A 47 -9.39 -16.68 -9.34
CA GLU A 47 -9.16 -18.01 -8.80
C GLU A 47 -8.14 -18.79 -9.65
N ALA A 48 -8.18 -18.64 -10.97
CA ALA A 48 -7.18 -19.24 -11.86
C ALA A 48 -5.79 -18.63 -11.67
N LEU A 49 -5.72 -17.31 -11.41
CA LEU A 49 -4.47 -16.64 -11.08
C LEU A 49 -3.90 -17.11 -9.73
N LYS A 50 -4.75 -17.23 -8.70
CA LYS A 50 -4.35 -17.75 -7.38
C LYS A 50 -3.82 -19.18 -7.49
N GLU A 51 -4.50 -20.03 -8.25
CA GLU A 51 -4.07 -21.40 -8.47
C GLU A 51 -2.71 -21.47 -9.18
N TYR A 52 -2.50 -20.64 -10.21
CA TYR A 52 -1.21 -20.56 -10.89
C TYR A 52 -0.08 -20.09 -9.95
N ILE A 53 -0.32 -19.13 -9.07
CA ILE A 53 0.67 -18.68 -8.07
C ILE A 53 0.99 -19.81 -7.08
N SER A 54 -0.03 -20.57 -6.64
CA SER A 54 0.16 -21.74 -5.79
C SER A 54 1.04 -22.81 -6.48
N LEU A 55 0.75 -23.12 -7.75
CA LEU A 55 1.56 -24.03 -8.56
C LEU A 55 3.02 -23.55 -8.67
N LEU A 56 3.24 -22.27 -8.98
CA LEU A 56 4.58 -21.69 -9.05
C LEU A 56 5.34 -21.82 -7.73
N THR A 57 4.65 -21.70 -6.60
CA THR A 57 5.25 -21.84 -5.27
C THR A 57 5.64 -23.28 -4.99
N GLN A 58 4.77 -24.24 -5.32
CA GLN A 58 5.06 -25.68 -5.19
C GLN A 58 6.25 -26.12 -6.06
N GLU A 59 6.38 -25.53 -7.26
CA GLU A 59 7.48 -25.83 -8.19
C GLU A 59 8.76 -25.01 -7.91
N GLY A 60 8.77 -24.10 -6.93
CA GLY A 60 9.90 -23.21 -6.66
C GLY A 60 10.20 -22.20 -7.79
N LYS A 61 9.21 -21.87 -8.61
CA LYS A 61 9.30 -20.95 -9.76
C LYS A 61 8.69 -19.57 -9.50
N ASN A 62 8.07 -19.38 -8.35
CA ASN A 62 7.53 -18.09 -7.93
C ASN A 62 8.68 -17.09 -7.73
N SER A 63 8.52 -15.90 -8.30
CA SER A 63 9.52 -14.83 -8.18
C SER A 63 8.88 -13.46 -8.40
N LEU A 64 9.52 -12.43 -7.86
CA LEU A 64 9.06 -11.05 -7.97
C LEU A 64 8.95 -10.62 -9.44
N ASP A 65 9.98 -10.91 -10.24
CA ASP A 65 10.01 -10.56 -11.66
C ASP A 65 8.88 -11.21 -12.46
N ARG A 66 8.58 -12.48 -12.17
CA ARG A 66 7.49 -13.22 -12.81
C ARG A 66 6.13 -12.62 -12.49
N LEU A 67 5.82 -12.41 -11.21
CA LEU A 67 4.54 -11.85 -10.80
C LEU A 67 4.38 -10.40 -11.25
N LEU A 68 5.45 -9.60 -11.23
CA LEU A 68 5.46 -8.24 -11.79
C LEU A 68 5.21 -8.23 -13.29
N ALA A 69 5.77 -9.18 -14.04
CA ALA A 69 5.51 -9.29 -15.48
C ALA A 69 4.03 -9.52 -15.76
N ILE A 70 3.41 -10.46 -15.04
CA ILE A 70 1.98 -10.77 -15.16
C ILE A 70 1.13 -9.57 -14.75
N ALA A 71 1.45 -8.91 -13.62
CA ALA A 71 0.74 -7.72 -13.17
C ALA A 71 0.77 -6.60 -14.22
N ARG A 72 1.96 -6.32 -14.79
CA ARG A 72 2.12 -5.32 -15.85
C ARG A 72 1.34 -5.69 -17.12
N TYR A 73 1.19 -6.98 -17.42
CA TYR A 73 0.37 -7.41 -18.54
C TYR A 73 -1.11 -7.14 -18.27
N PHE A 74 -1.62 -7.45 -17.08
CA PHE A 74 -3.01 -7.14 -16.74
C PHE A 74 -3.29 -5.64 -16.67
N TYR A 75 -2.34 -4.84 -16.21
CA TYR A 75 -2.39 -3.38 -16.34
C TYR A 75 -2.51 -2.95 -17.82
N PHE A 76 -1.70 -3.53 -18.70
CA PHE A 76 -1.75 -3.26 -20.14
C PHE A 76 -3.09 -3.68 -20.76
N ALA A 77 -3.58 -4.87 -20.41
CA ALA A 77 -4.82 -5.45 -20.91
C ALA A 77 -6.07 -4.82 -20.29
N LYS A 78 -5.92 -3.90 -19.32
CA LYS A 78 -7.01 -3.31 -18.52
C LYS A 78 -7.83 -4.33 -17.73
N ASN A 79 -7.21 -5.44 -17.34
CA ASN A 79 -7.80 -6.38 -16.40
C ASN A 79 -7.47 -5.91 -14.97
N ASN A 80 -8.26 -4.93 -14.50
CA ASN A 80 -7.98 -4.20 -13.27
C ASN A 80 -8.03 -5.09 -12.03
N ASP A 81 -8.97 -6.04 -11.95
CA ASP A 81 -9.13 -6.90 -10.77
C ASP A 81 -7.90 -7.77 -10.52
N LEU A 82 -7.37 -8.39 -11.58
CA LEU A 82 -6.16 -9.22 -11.49
C LEU A 82 -4.90 -8.37 -11.25
N TYR A 83 -4.84 -7.18 -11.83
CA TYR A 83 -3.76 -6.23 -11.54
C TYR A 83 -3.75 -5.80 -10.08
N VAL A 84 -4.91 -5.39 -9.54
CA VAL A 84 -5.07 -4.94 -8.14
C VAL A 84 -4.72 -6.06 -7.17
N TYR A 85 -5.15 -7.30 -7.46
CA TYR A 85 -4.77 -8.45 -6.67
C TYR A 85 -3.24 -8.65 -6.64
N LEU A 86 -2.58 -8.66 -7.80
CA LEU A 86 -1.12 -8.81 -7.84
C LEU A 86 -0.38 -7.66 -7.17
N ALA A 87 -0.84 -6.42 -7.37
CA ALA A 87 -0.27 -5.25 -6.70
C ALA A 87 -0.35 -5.39 -5.18
N SER A 88 -1.47 -5.88 -4.66
CA SER A 88 -1.66 -6.12 -3.23
C SER A 88 -0.72 -7.19 -2.67
N VAL A 89 -0.58 -8.33 -3.35
CA VAL A 89 0.28 -9.42 -2.92
C VAL A 89 1.75 -8.99 -2.96
N LEU A 90 2.15 -8.30 -4.02
CA LEU A 90 3.52 -7.81 -4.19
C LEU A 90 3.88 -6.70 -3.19
N GLY A 91 2.93 -5.84 -2.83
CA GLY A 91 3.13 -4.74 -1.88
C GLY A 91 3.36 -5.18 -0.44
N ALA A 92 3.01 -6.42 -0.09
CA ALA A 92 3.12 -6.97 1.27
C ALA A 92 4.49 -7.60 1.58
N ILE A 93 5.17 -8.13 0.56
CA ILE A 93 6.27 -9.11 0.69
C ILE A 93 7.37 -8.67 1.65
N ASN A 94 7.85 -7.43 1.51
CA ASN A 94 9.03 -6.98 2.24
C ASN A 94 8.71 -6.27 3.56
N VAL A 95 7.44 -5.99 3.85
CA VAL A 95 7.09 -5.12 4.98
C VAL A 95 7.44 -5.76 6.33
N LEU A 96 7.10 -7.03 6.55
CA LEU A 96 7.44 -7.73 7.80
C LEU A 96 8.96 -7.95 7.97
N PRO A 97 9.71 -8.41 6.94
CA PRO A 97 11.18 -8.43 7.02
C PRO A 97 11.79 -7.06 7.32
N ASP A 98 11.32 -6.00 6.66
CA ASP A 98 11.84 -4.64 6.87
C ASP A 98 11.51 -4.11 8.29
N ILE A 99 10.39 -4.53 8.89
CA ILE A 99 10.11 -4.29 10.32
C ILE A 99 11.19 -4.95 11.19
N GLY A 100 11.60 -6.17 10.87
CA GLY A 100 12.70 -6.85 11.56
C GLY A 100 14.04 -6.09 11.46
N GLU A 101 14.41 -5.64 10.27
CA GLU A 101 15.63 -4.82 10.07
C GLU A 101 15.56 -3.49 10.85
N ARG A 102 14.39 -2.86 10.85
CA ARG A 102 14.16 -1.63 11.62
C ARG A 102 14.24 -1.87 13.13
N LEU A 103 13.75 -3.01 13.60
CA LEU A 103 13.85 -3.44 14.99
C LEU A 103 15.31 -3.62 15.40
N ALA A 104 16.14 -4.31 14.60
CA ALA A 104 17.58 -4.42 14.87
C ALA A 104 18.27 -3.06 14.95
N THR A 105 17.90 -2.13 14.07
CA THR A 105 18.46 -0.76 14.08
C THR A 105 18.14 0.00 15.37
N ILE A 106 16.94 -0.17 15.94
CA ILE A 106 16.48 0.59 17.12
C ILE A 106 16.84 -0.10 18.44
N ALA A 107 16.74 -1.43 18.50
CA ALA A 107 16.80 -2.21 19.73
C ALA A 107 17.88 -3.31 19.73
N GLY A 108 18.71 -3.38 18.69
CA GLY A 108 19.80 -4.34 18.56
C GLY A 108 19.38 -5.70 17.97
N GLU A 109 20.39 -6.40 17.45
CA GLU A 109 20.20 -7.67 16.74
C GLU A 109 19.67 -8.79 17.66
N GLU A 110 20.09 -8.83 18.92
CA GLU A 110 19.59 -9.81 19.89
C GLU A 110 18.08 -9.71 20.10
N THR A 111 17.55 -8.49 20.18
CA THR A 111 16.10 -8.25 20.29
C THR A 111 15.39 -8.68 19.02
N ARG A 112 15.93 -8.37 17.83
CA ARG A 112 15.38 -8.86 16.57
C ARG A 112 15.32 -10.38 16.55
N GLN A 113 16.39 -11.05 16.98
CA GLN A 113 16.46 -12.51 17.00
C GLN A 113 15.37 -13.11 17.87
N ARG A 114 15.16 -12.60 19.10
CA ARG A 114 14.09 -13.08 20.00
C ARG A 114 12.70 -12.87 19.42
N VAL A 115 12.44 -11.69 18.81
CA VAL A 115 11.14 -11.40 18.20
C VAL A 115 10.86 -12.28 16.98
N CYS A 116 11.86 -12.46 16.11
CA CYS A 116 11.74 -13.20 14.85
C CYS A 116 12.09 -14.70 14.97
N GLU A 117 12.35 -15.21 16.17
CA GLU A 117 12.76 -16.60 16.36
C GLU A 117 11.69 -17.57 15.83
N GLY A 118 12.11 -18.51 14.97
CA GLY A 118 11.23 -19.50 14.36
C GLY A 118 10.17 -18.93 13.41
N ILE A 119 10.29 -17.66 13.00
CA ILE A 119 9.41 -17.07 12.00
C ILE A 119 9.87 -17.46 10.59
N GLU A 120 8.98 -18.12 9.86
CA GLU A 120 9.08 -18.29 8.41
C GLU A 120 8.20 -17.24 7.72
N PHE A 121 8.81 -16.40 6.89
CA PHE A 121 8.08 -15.40 6.14
C PHE A 121 7.34 -16.03 4.95
N PRO A 122 6.11 -15.58 4.62
CA PRO A 122 5.37 -16.10 3.49
C PRO A 122 6.16 -15.95 2.16
N PRO A 123 6.08 -16.94 1.26
CA PRO A 123 6.79 -16.88 -0.02
C PRO A 123 6.24 -15.77 -0.92
N VAL A 124 7.01 -15.41 -1.95
CA VAL A 124 6.56 -14.46 -2.98
C VAL A 124 5.27 -14.97 -3.63
N GLY A 125 4.21 -14.17 -3.58
CA GLY A 125 2.90 -14.57 -4.09
C GLY A 125 1.93 -15.11 -3.05
N ALA A 126 2.35 -15.24 -1.79
CA ALA A 126 1.49 -15.75 -0.72
C ALA A 126 0.18 -14.96 -0.60
N PRO A 127 -0.95 -15.64 -0.35
CA PRO A 127 -2.23 -15.00 -0.14
C PRO A 127 -2.20 -14.08 1.10
N GLN A 128 -3.08 -13.07 1.11
CA GLN A 128 -3.15 -12.10 2.19
C GLN A 128 -3.56 -12.74 3.52
N GLU A 129 -4.28 -13.87 3.47
CA GLU A 129 -4.70 -14.68 4.60
C GLU A 129 -3.53 -15.23 5.44
N ASP A 130 -2.33 -15.33 4.87
CA ASP A 130 -1.17 -15.89 5.58
C ASP A 130 -0.48 -14.88 6.51
N TYR A 131 -0.70 -13.58 6.31
CA TYR A 131 0.03 -12.53 7.02
C TYR A 131 -0.50 -12.17 8.42
N PRO A 132 -1.82 -12.16 8.71
CA PRO A 132 -2.31 -11.66 9.99
C PRO A 132 -1.79 -12.41 11.23
N LYS A 133 -1.72 -13.73 11.18
CA LYS A 133 -1.20 -14.54 12.29
C LYS A 133 0.27 -14.24 12.56
N LEU A 134 1.04 -14.10 11.49
CA LEU A 134 2.45 -13.77 11.60
C LEU A 134 2.64 -12.35 12.14
N THR A 135 1.88 -11.39 11.61
CA THR A 135 1.87 -9.99 12.02
C THR A 135 1.56 -9.85 13.50
N LYS A 136 0.55 -10.56 13.98
CA LYS A 136 0.21 -10.64 15.41
C LYS A 136 1.41 -11.14 16.23
N THR A 137 1.96 -12.29 15.86
CA THR A 137 3.07 -12.92 16.58
C THR A 137 4.28 -11.99 16.72
N ILE A 138 4.70 -11.35 15.61
CA ILE A 138 5.82 -10.41 15.61
C ILE A 138 5.53 -9.21 16.52
N LEU A 139 4.32 -8.66 16.42
CA LEU A 139 3.94 -7.48 17.21
C LEU A 139 3.89 -7.80 18.70
N GLU A 140 3.24 -8.88 19.11
CA GLU A 140 3.13 -9.27 20.53
C GLU A 140 4.50 -9.54 21.15
N ARG A 141 5.39 -10.22 20.43
CA ARG A 141 6.76 -10.45 20.88
C ARG A 141 7.54 -9.14 21.00
N MET A 142 7.40 -8.23 20.02
CA MET A 142 8.03 -6.92 20.09
C MET A 142 7.50 -6.09 21.27
N GLU A 143 6.20 -6.14 21.56
CA GLU A 143 5.58 -5.44 22.69
C GLU A 143 5.94 -6.06 24.04
N ALA A 144 6.30 -7.35 24.07
CA ALA A 144 6.85 -7.99 25.27
C ALA A 144 8.32 -7.61 25.55
N GLU A 145 9.10 -7.38 24.50
CA GLU A 145 10.53 -7.04 24.60
C GLU A 145 10.79 -5.54 24.82
N LEU A 146 9.89 -4.67 24.35
CA LEU A 146 10.13 -3.23 24.28
C LEU A 146 9.03 -2.40 24.95
N PRO A 147 9.39 -1.25 25.57
CA PRO A 147 8.40 -0.27 25.97
C PRO A 147 7.57 0.21 24.78
N THR A 148 6.30 0.51 25.00
CA THR A 148 5.35 0.95 23.95
C THR A 148 5.89 2.09 23.08
N ALA A 149 6.63 3.05 23.66
CA ALA A 149 7.24 4.14 22.92
C ALA A 149 8.25 3.65 21.86
N LYS A 150 9.05 2.63 22.19
CA LYS A 150 10.01 2.02 21.26
C LYS A 150 9.31 1.17 20.21
N CYS A 151 8.25 0.44 20.56
CA CYS A 151 7.42 -0.27 19.56
C CYS A 151 6.86 0.72 18.52
N LYS A 152 6.31 1.85 18.97
CA LYS A 152 5.82 2.92 18.08
C LYS A 152 6.94 3.50 17.22
N GLU A 153 8.13 3.71 17.77
CA GLU A 153 9.30 4.19 17.02
C GLU A 153 9.73 3.22 15.93
N VAL A 154 9.74 1.90 16.23
CA VAL A 154 9.97 0.85 15.23
C VAL A 154 8.91 0.96 14.14
N MET A 155 7.64 0.86 14.51
CA MET A 155 6.53 0.84 13.56
C MET A 155 6.41 2.13 12.74
N THR A 156 6.86 3.29 13.21
CA THR A 156 6.69 4.56 12.49
C THR A 156 7.80 4.78 11.46
N TRP A 157 7.73 4.07 10.33
CA TRP A 157 8.73 4.14 9.26
C TRP A 157 8.16 4.01 7.84
N ASN A 158 8.96 4.36 6.84
CA ASN A 158 8.68 4.18 5.41
C ASN A 158 9.04 2.76 4.94
N TYR A 159 8.22 1.77 5.31
CA TYR A 159 8.46 0.37 4.94
C TYR A 159 8.25 0.06 3.46
N HIS A 160 7.51 0.91 2.74
CA HIS A 160 7.39 0.80 1.29
C HIS A 160 8.60 1.38 0.55
N LYS A 161 9.59 1.92 1.28
CA LYS A 161 10.84 2.48 0.74
C LYS A 161 10.58 3.51 -0.36
N VAL A 162 9.52 4.31 -0.20
CA VAL A 162 9.18 5.39 -1.13
C VAL A 162 10.33 6.41 -1.15
N PRO A 163 10.98 6.65 -2.30
CA PRO A 163 12.11 7.58 -2.37
C PRO A 163 11.68 9.02 -2.11
N ALA A 164 12.52 9.80 -1.43
CA ALA A 164 12.25 11.22 -1.15
C ALA A 164 12.06 12.04 -2.43
N GLU A 165 12.70 11.64 -3.53
CA GLU A 165 12.61 12.28 -4.85
C GLU A 165 11.19 12.33 -5.39
N VAL A 166 10.32 11.40 -4.99
CA VAL A 166 8.89 11.40 -5.36
C VAL A 166 8.20 12.68 -4.88
N PHE A 167 8.66 13.28 -3.77
CA PHE A 167 8.08 14.49 -3.18
C PHE A 167 8.82 15.77 -3.60
N LYS A 168 9.75 15.72 -4.56
CA LYS A 168 10.53 16.89 -4.99
C LYS A 168 9.65 18.05 -5.46
N GLU A 169 8.62 17.76 -6.25
CA GLU A 169 7.71 18.80 -6.73
C GLU A 169 6.78 19.31 -5.62
N ALA A 170 6.36 18.43 -4.69
CA ALA A 170 5.62 18.83 -3.49
C ALA A 170 6.45 19.80 -2.62
N LYS A 171 7.74 19.50 -2.39
CA LYS A 171 8.67 20.39 -1.66
C LYS A 171 8.80 21.76 -2.32
N LYS A 172 8.91 21.82 -3.66
CA LYS A 172 8.95 23.08 -4.42
C LYS A 172 7.65 23.88 -4.32
N ARG A 173 6.49 23.21 -4.34
CA ARG A 173 5.20 23.89 -4.17
C ARG A 173 5.06 24.40 -2.75
N PHE A 174 5.40 23.60 -1.75
CA PHE A 174 5.44 24.03 -0.36
C PHE A 174 6.34 25.25 -0.21
N SER A 175 7.58 25.27 -0.73
CA SER A 175 8.48 26.41 -0.59
C SER A 175 7.94 27.72 -1.18
N LYS A 176 7.10 27.63 -2.23
CA LYS A 176 6.49 28.79 -2.91
C LYS A 176 5.20 29.28 -2.28
N ALA A 177 4.46 28.41 -1.60
CA ALA A 177 3.20 28.77 -0.93
C ALA A 177 3.47 29.81 0.17
N ALA A 178 2.58 30.79 0.32
CA ALA A 178 2.68 31.80 1.38
C ALA A 178 2.41 31.17 2.75
N SER A 179 1.55 30.15 2.83
CA SER A 179 1.27 29.42 4.05
C SER A 179 1.14 27.91 3.89
N ILE A 180 1.17 27.18 5.00
CA ILE A 180 0.84 25.74 5.02
C ILE A 180 -0.62 25.49 4.57
N ASP A 181 -1.55 26.39 4.85
CA ASP A 181 -2.95 26.24 4.43
C ASP A 181 -3.12 26.38 2.93
N GLU A 182 -2.44 27.37 2.34
CA GLU A 182 -2.40 27.56 0.88
C GLU A 182 -1.80 26.33 0.20
N TYR A 183 -0.70 25.80 0.76
CA TYR A 183 -0.09 24.58 0.26
C TYR A 183 -1.07 23.39 0.29
N LEU A 184 -1.68 23.10 1.44
CA LEU A 184 -2.59 21.97 1.60
C LEU A 184 -3.83 22.09 0.70
N LYS A 185 -4.37 23.30 0.53
CA LYS A 185 -5.47 23.57 -0.41
C LYS A 185 -5.04 23.30 -1.85
N GLY A 186 -3.87 23.78 -2.26
CA GLY A 186 -3.32 23.55 -3.59
C GLY A 186 -3.05 22.06 -3.88
N GLU A 187 -2.50 21.31 -2.92
CA GLU A 187 -2.34 19.85 -3.06
C GLU A 187 -3.70 19.16 -3.22
N HIS A 188 -4.73 19.61 -2.52
CA HIS A 188 -6.07 19.05 -2.63
C HIS A 188 -6.70 19.30 -3.99
N GLU A 189 -6.58 20.52 -4.53
CA GLU A 189 -7.03 20.86 -5.88
C GLU A 189 -6.33 19.98 -6.93
N LEU A 190 -4.99 19.80 -6.80
CA LEU A 190 -4.22 18.92 -7.67
C LEU A 190 -4.67 17.46 -7.59
N LEU A 191 -4.93 16.95 -6.38
CA LEU A 191 -5.45 15.61 -6.17
C LEU A 191 -6.80 15.44 -6.87
N VAL A 192 -7.74 16.36 -6.68
CA VAL A 192 -9.08 16.28 -7.29
C VAL A 192 -8.99 16.27 -8.82
N GLU A 193 -8.12 17.09 -9.42
CA GLU A 193 -7.91 17.07 -10.87
C GLU A 193 -7.25 15.77 -11.35
N GLU A 194 -6.29 15.24 -10.60
CA GLU A 194 -5.66 13.95 -10.89
C GLU A 194 -6.68 12.81 -10.86
N LEU A 195 -7.50 12.71 -9.80
CA LEU A 195 -8.55 11.71 -9.67
C LEU A 195 -9.58 11.83 -10.79
N ARG A 196 -10.00 13.05 -11.13
CA ARG A 196 -10.90 13.31 -12.28
C ARG A 196 -10.29 12.85 -13.60
N SER A 197 -8.98 13.04 -13.79
CA SER A 197 -8.25 12.59 -14.97
C SER A 197 -8.24 11.06 -15.10
N HIS A 198 -7.98 10.35 -14.00
CA HIS A 198 -8.00 8.89 -13.94
C HIS A 198 -9.40 8.33 -14.25
N MET A 199 -10.43 8.90 -13.62
CA MET A 199 -11.84 8.56 -13.88
C MET A 199 -12.19 8.72 -15.37
N ARG A 200 -11.90 9.88 -15.99
CA ARG A 200 -12.20 10.12 -17.42
C ARG A 200 -11.47 9.16 -18.36
N LYS A 201 -10.27 8.73 -18.00
CA LYS A 201 -9.46 7.79 -18.80
C LYS A 201 -9.82 6.33 -18.56
N GLY A 202 -10.69 6.03 -17.59
CA GLY A 202 -10.96 4.67 -17.13
C GLY A 202 -9.69 3.98 -16.61
N GLN A 203 -8.84 4.72 -15.91
CA GLN A 203 -7.59 4.24 -15.32
C GLN A 203 -7.71 4.19 -13.80
N LEU A 204 -7.03 3.23 -13.17
CA LEU A 204 -6.89 3.19 -11.73
C LEU A 204 -5.95 4.31 -11.25
N TRP A 205 -6.29 4.96 -10.13
CA TRP A 205 -5.34 5.76 -9.37
C TRP A 205 -4.63 4.81 -8.40
N PHE A 206 -3.41 4.41 -8.74
CA PHE A 206 -2.74 3.25 -8.15
C PHE A 206 -3.58 1.96 -8.27
N GLU A 207 -4.14 1.45 -7.18
CA GLU A 207 -5.05 0.29 -7.15
C GLU A 207 -6.54 0.68 -7.10
N GLN A 208 -6.86 1.98 -7.05
CA GLN A 208 -8.19 2.47 -6.72
C GLN A 208 -8.99 2.84 -7.97
N GLU A 209 -10.18 2.26 -8.11
CA GLU A 209 -11.19 2.70 -9.08
C GLU A 209 -11.81 4.02 -8.60
N ILE A 210 -11.75 5.05 -9.45
CA ILE A 210 -12.33 6.36 -9.16
C ILE A 210 -13.64 6.50 -9.92
N THR A 211 -14.77 6.40 -9.20
CA THR A 211 -16.11 6.70 -9.70
C THR A 211 -16.48 8.17 -9.41
N THR A 212 -17.64 8.61 -9.90
CA THR A 212 -18.18 9.94 -9.60
C THR A 212 -18.35 10.13 -8.08
N GLU A 213 -18.88 9.11 -7.40
CA GLU A 213 -19.11 9.10 -5.96
C GLU A 213 -17.79 9.15 -5.18
N VAL A 214 -16.77 8.42 -5.63
CA VAL A 214 -15.43 8.46 -5.03
C VAL A 214 -14.81 9.84 -5.21
N LEU A 215 -14.90 10.44 -6.40
CA LEU A 215 -14.37 11.77 -6.67
C LEU A 215 -15.04 12.83 -5.78
N GLU A 216 -16.37 12.79 -5.66
CA GLU A 216 -17.13 13.73 -4.84
C GLU A 216 -16.86 13.54 -3.35
N TYR A 217 -16.70 12.28 -2.89
CA TYR A 217 -16.30 11.95 -1.53
C TYR A 217 -14.95 12.57 -1.15
N VAL A 218 -13.94 12.50 -2.04
CA VAL A 218 -12.64 13.12 -1.80
C VAL A 218 -12.71 14.64 -1.87
N LYS A 219 -13.33 15.18 -2.91
CA LYS A 219 -13.43 16.62 -3.17
C LYS A 219 -14.10 17.40 -2.04
N ASN A 220 -15.08 16.79 -1.37
CA ASN A 220 -15.82 17.44 -0.28
C ASN A 220 -15.13 17.32 1.09
N ASN A 221 -13.93 16.73 1.16
CA ASN A 221 -13.19 16.60 2.41
C ASN A 221 -11.68 16.68 2.19
N GLN A 222 -11.11 17.88 2.41
CA GLN A 222 -9.67 18.15 2.27
C GLN A 222 -8.79 17.28 3.16
N GLU A 223 -9.32 16.77 4.29
CA GLU A 223 -8.57 15.89 5.18
C GLU A 223 -8.17 14.58 4.48
N ILE A 224 -8.91 14.17 3.45
CA ILE A 224 -8.65 12.96 2.69
C ILE A 224 -7.43 13.17 1.78
N ASN A 225 -6.40 12.37 2.04
CA ASN A 225 -5.14 12.19 1.32
C ASN A 225 -4.19 13.40 1.26
N THR A 226 -4.69 14.63 1.42
CA THR A 226 -3.86 15.85 1.39
C THR A 226 -3.68 16.47 2.77
N GLY A 227 -4.74 16.46 3.58
CA GLY A 227 -4.72 16.90 4.97
C GLY A 227 -5.28 18.30 5.18
N PHE A 228 -5.67 18.57 6.43
CA PHE A 228 -6.29 19.82 6.86
C PHE A 228 -5.64 20.29 8.17
N ARG A 229 -5.23 21.55 8.23
CA ARG A 229 -4.56 22.09 9.42
C ARG A 229 -5.55 22.58 10.47
N LYS A 230 -5.27 22.28 11.74
CA LYS A 230 -5.87 22.97 12.89
C LYS A 230 -4.79 23.19 13.96
N GLY A 231 -4.53 24.46 14.29
CA GLY A 231 -3.44 24.84 15.19
C GLY A 231 -2.07 24.47 14.58
N ASP A 232 -1.25 23.79 15.36
CA ASP A 232 0.10 23.31 15.00
C ASP A 232 0.10 21.90 14.38
N ARG A 233 -1.06 21.39 13.96
CA ARG A 233 -1.21 20.02 13.45
C ARG A 233 -1.95 19.94 12.12
N ILE A 234 -1.52 19.01 11.29
CA ILE A 234 -2.20 18.59 10.05
C ILE A 234 -2.90 17.27 10.32
N PHE A 235 -4.21 17.24 10.10
CA PHE A 235 -5.04 16.06 10.20
C PHE A 235 -5.15 15.41 8.83
N LYS A 236 -5.02 14.09 8.75
CA LYS A 236 -5.03 13.37 7.48
C LYS A 236 -5.76 12.04 7.60
N ILE A 237 -6.57 11.73 6.59
CA ILE A 237 -7.28 10.46 6.40
C ILE A 237 -6.86 9.89 5.05
N LYS A 238 -6.79 8.57 4.90
CA LYS A 238 -6.54 7.96 3.58
C LYS A 238 -7.83 7.86 2.77
N ILE A 239 -7.72 7.92 1.44
CA ILE A 239 -8.77 7.36 0.58
C ILE A 239 -8.86 5.87 0.91
N PRO A 240 -10.04 5.28 1.17
CA PRO A 240 -10.20 3.86 1.43
C PRO A 240 -9.51 2.98 0.37
N TYR A 241 -8.94 1.84 0.74
CA TYR A 241 -8.23 0.95 -0.20
C TYR A 241 -9.08 0.53 -1.41
N ALA A 242 -10.35 0.22 -1.18
CA ALA A 242 -11.33 -0.09 -2.22
C ALA A 242 -12.51 0.90 -2.10
N PRO A 243 -12.36 2.14 -2.62
CA PRO A 243 -13.24 3.25 -2.25
C PRO A 243 -14.66 3.10 -2.75
N LYS A 244 -14.87 2.53 -3.94
CA LYS A 244 -16.20 2.20 -4.47
C LYS A 244 -16.95 1.25 -3.52
N GLN A 245 -16.34 0.11 -3.21
CA GLN A 245 -16.90 -0.88 -2.30
C GLN A 245 -17.11 -0.31 -0.89
N PHE A 246 -16.18 0.51 -0.39
CA PHE A 246 -16.31 1.16 0.90
C PHE A 246 -17.54 2.07 1.00
N LEU A 247 -17.85 2.81 -0.07
CA LEU A 247 -19.00 3.72 -0.10
C LEU A 247 -20.33 2.96 -0.18
N GLU A 248 -20.37 1.84 -0.92
CA GLU A 248 -21.55 1.00 -1.09
C GLU A 248 -21.82 0.08 0.12
N GLU A 249 -20.77 -0.29 0.86
CA GLU A 249 -20.86 -1.27 1.95
C GLU A 249 -21.56 -0.69 3.19
N LYS A 250 -22.45 -1.53 3.75
CA LYS A 250 -23.29 -1.25 4.93
C LYS A 250 -22.83 -2.04 6.16
N ASP A 251 -22.25 -3.21 5.96
CA ASP A 251 -21.68 -4.01 7.05
C ASP A 251 -20.42 -3.32 7.60
N PRO A 252 -20.37 -2.96 8.89
CA PRO A 252 -19.23 -2.23 9.44
C PRO A 252 -17.89 -2.98 9.36
N ALA A 253 -17.89 -4.31 9.47
CA ALA A 253 -16.67 -5.10 9.41
C ALA A 253 -16.11 -5.16 7.99
N LYS A 254 -16.96 -5.42 7.00
CA LYS A 254 -16.59 -5.38 5.58
C LYS A 254 -16.19 -3.97 5.15
N LYS A 255 -16.85 -2.94 5.67
CA LYS A 255 -16.50 -1.54 5.39
C LYS A 255 -15.07 -1.23 5.87
N ARG A 256 -14.69 -1.68 7.08
CA ARG A 256 -13.30 -1.57 7.55
C ARG A 256 -12.32 -2.37 6.69
N TYR A 257 -12.70 -3.55 6.22
CA TYR A 257 -11.88 -4.33 5.28
C TYR A 257 -11.62 -3.59 3.96
N TYR A 258 -12.63 -2.92 3.38
CA TYR A 258 -12.47 -2.10 2.18
C TYR A 258 -11.72 -0.79 2.43
N ALA A 259 -11.71 -0.30 3.67
CA ALA A 259 -10.92 0.86 4.06
C ALA A 259 -9.42 0.55 4.25
N CYS A 260 -9.10 -0.65 4.74
CA CYS A 260 -7.75 -0.99 5.16
C CYS A 260 -6.79 -1.21 3.98
N HIS A 261 -5.75 -0.38 3.90
CA HIS A 261 -4.66 -0.51 2.92
C HIS A 261 -3.66 -1.61 3.23
N CYS A 262 -3.56 -2.01 4.50
CA CYS A 262 -2.50 -2.89 4.95
C CYS A 262 -2.87 -4.35 4.67
N GLN A 263 -2.19 -4.94 3.69
CA GLN A 263 -2.41 -6.34 3.28
C GLN A 263 -2.00 -7.33 4.37
N LEU A 264 -1.23 -6.88 5.38
CA LEU A 264 -0.79 -7.71 6.50
C LEU A 264 -1.87 -7.94 7.56
N VAL A 265 -2.91 -7.09 7.61
CA VAL A 265 -3.92 -7.12 8.69
C VAL A 265 -5.35 -7.03 8.19
N ARG A 266 -5.60 -6.59 6.95
CA ARG A 266 -6.96 -6.32 6.47
C ARG A 266 -7.86 -7.56 6.52
N THR A 267 -7.35 -8.74 6.19
CA THR A 267 -8.13 -9.99 6.21
C THR A 267 -8.58 -10.33 7.63
N ALA A 268 -7.81 -9.97 8.66
CA ALA A 268 -8.26 -10.09 10.04
C ALA A 268 -9.43 -9.17 10.41
N LEU A 269 -9.56 -8.00 9.76
CA LEU A 269 -10.75 -7.14 9.94
C LEU A 269 -12.01 -7.79 9.36
N ARG A 270 -11.88 -8.46 8.20
CA ARG A 270 -12.97 -9.20 7.55
C ARG A 270 -13.38 -10.41 8.40
N ASP A 271 -12.40 -11.17 8.84
CA ASP A 271 -12.62 -12.47 9.51
C ASP A 271 -12.80 -12.32 11.03
N SER A 272 -12.63 -11.10 11.55
CA SER A 272 -12.59 -10.77 12.98
C SER A 272 -11.56 -11.57 13.79
N LYS A 273 -10.53 -12.11 13.11
CA LYS A 273 -9.45 -12.88 13.71
C LYS A 273 -8.20 -12.94 12.80
N PRO A 274 -6.99 -13.03 13.39
CA PRO A 274 -6.73 -12.83 14.81
C PRO A 274 -6.88 -11.35 15.20
N GLU A 275 -7.11 -11.07 16.49
CA GLU A 275 -7.07 -9.69 16.98
C GLU A 275 -5.61 -9.18 16.97
N ILE A 276 -5.38 -8.05 16.31
CA ILE A 276 -4.05 -7.44 16.16
C ILE A 276 -4.05 -6.08 16.85
N HIS A 277 -3.08 -5.87 17.73
CA HIS A 277 -3.01 -4.64 18.50
C HIS A 277 -2.74 -3.41 17.62
N SER A 278 -3.38 -2.29 17.98
CA SER A 278 -3.40 -1.07 17.17
C SER A 278 -2.04 -0.39 16.97
N THR A 279 -1.03 -0.72 17.80
CA THR A 279 0.36 -0.27 17.61
C THR A 279 0.85 -0.58 16.18
N PHE A 280 0.39 -1.67 15.56
CA PHE A 280 0.78 -2.02 14.21
C PHE A 280 0.47 -0.92 13.18
N CYS A 281 -0.62 -0.17 13.38
CA CYS A 281 -1.05 0.89 12.48
C CYS A 281 -0.14 2.13 12.50
N TYR A 282 0.85 2.20 13.40
CA TYR A 282 1.92 3.19 13.30
C TYR A 282 2.80 3.00 12.04
N SER A 283 2.82 1.80 11.43
CA SER A 283 3.36 1.60 10.06
C SER A 283 2.71 2.53 9.04
N SER A 284 1.39 2.64 9.12
CA SER A 284 0.65 3.57 8.28
C SER A 284 0.92 5.01 8.67
N ALA A 285 1.11 5.32 9.96
CA ALA A 285 1.44 6.67 10.41
C ALA A 285 2.81 7.11 9.84
N GLY A 286 3.80 6.23 9.84
CA GLY A 286 5.12 6.42 9.22
C GLY A 286 5.02 6.74 7.73
N TYR A 287 4.19 5.98 7.00
CA TYR A 287 3.91 6.27 5.59
C TYR A 287 3.25 7.66 5.40
N GLU A 288 2.25 8.00 6.21
CA GLU A 288 1.50 9.25 6.04
C GLU A 288 2.33 10.51 6.37
N LYS A 289 3.24 10.42 7.34
CA LYS A 289 4.12 11.53 7.69
C LYS A 289 5.28 11.74 6.72
N LEU A 290 5.66 10.73 5.93
CA LEU A 290 6.84 10.78 5.06
C LEU A 290 6.83 11.98 4.12
N HIS A 291 5.68 12.29 3.52
CA HIS A 291 5.53 13.48 2.69
C HIS A 291 5.96 14.74 3.46
N PHE A 292 5.52 14.87 4.71
CA PHE A 292 5.80 16.03 5.55
C PHE A 292 7.24 16.07 6.04
N ASP A 293 7.84 14.91 6.33
CA ASP A 293 9.29 14.79 6.60
C ASP A 293 10.10 15.45 5.46
N VAL A 294 9.69 15.19 4.21
CA VAL A 294 10.41 15.66 3.03
C VAL A 294 10.15 17.14 2.73
N ILE A 295 8.89 17.62 2.78
CA ILE A 295 8.62 19.04 2.46
C ILE A 295 9.16 19.98 3.54
N PHE A 296 9.16 19.55 4.80
CA PHE A 296 9.70 20.35 5.90
C PHE A 296 11.22 20.20 6.05
N ASP A 297 11.80 19.15 5.46
CA ASP A 297 13.24 18.86 5.52
C ASP A 297 13.72 18.48 6.93
N GLU A 298 12.83 17.89 7.73
CA GLU A 298 13.10 17.40 9.08
C GLU A 298 12.05 16.36 9.47
N PRO A 299 12.39 15.35 10.30
CA PRO A 299 11.42 14.38 10.78
C PRO A 299 10.30 15.02 11.62
N VAL A 300 9.05 14.70 11.32
CA VAL A 300 7.90 15.16 12.10
C VAL A 300 7.33 14.10 13.04
N GLU A 301 6.73 14.57 14.12
CA GLU A 301 5.92 13.75 15.02
C GLU A 301 4.58 13.43 14.36
N VAL A 302 4.11 12.18 14.52
CA VAL A 302 2.79 11.75 14.05
C VAL A 302 2.08 10.96 15.15
N GLU A 303 0.78 11.22 15.28
CA GLU A 303 -0.10 10.55 16.23
C GLU A 303 -1.21 9.83 15.49
N LEU A 304 -1.44 8.57 15.85
CA LEU A 304 -2.56 7.76 15.35
C LEU A 304 -3.80 8.05 16.20
N LEU A 305 -4.77 8.78 15.64
CA LEU A 305 -6.00 9.18 16.34
C LEU A 305 -7.09 8.13 16.26
N GLU A 306 -7.35 7.64 15.04
CA GLU A 306 -8.37 6.62 14.74
C GLU A 306 -7.71 5.50 13.94
N THR A 307 -8.14 4.26 14.16
CA THR A 307 -7.68 3.10 13.40
C THR A 307 -8.73 2.00 13.30
N LEU A 308 -8.80 1.40 12.12
CA LEU A 308 -9.69 0.29 11.82
C LEU A 308 -9.49 -0.90 12.79
N LEU A 309 -8.26 -1.12 13.31
CA LEU A 309 -7.97 -2.17 14.28
C LEU A 309 -8.62 -1.95 15.65
N LYS A 310 -9.03 -0.71 15.98
CA LYS A 310 -9.82 -0.39 17.19
C LYS A 310 -11.33 -0.40 16.94
N GLY A 311 -11.75 -0.72 15.72
CA GLY A 311 -13.15 -0.67 15.30
C GLY A 311 -13.59 0.69 14.74
N ASP A 312 -12.71 1.70 14.71
CA ASP A 312 -13.00 3.01 14.12
C ASP A 312 -13.38 2.88 12.63
N PRO A 313 -14.18 3.81 12.07
CA PRO A 313 -14.63 3.73 10.68
C PRO A 313 -13.54 4.08 9.66
N ARG A 314 -12.40 4.63 10.11
CA ARG A 314 -11.29 5.09 9.27
C ARG A 314 -9.98 5.10 10.05
N CYS A 315 -8.86 5.25 9.33
CA CYS A 315 -7.59 5.64 9.93
C CYS A 315 -7.42 7.15 9.83
N ARG A 316 -7.07 7.80 10.94
CA ARG A 316 -6.85 9.25 11.02
C ARG A 316 -5.57 9.56 11.78
N PHE A 317 -4.79 10.48 11.24
CA PHE A 317 -3.47 10.84 11.74
C PHE A 317 -3.41 12.34 12.05
N ALA A 318 -2.67 12.71 13.10
CA ALA A 318 -2.31 14.09 13.37
C ALA A 318 -0.79 14.26 13.29
N ILE A 319 -0.35 15.14 12.41
CA ILE A 319 1.06 15.35 12.08
C ILE A 319 1.44 16.74 12.59
N LYS A 320 2.45 16.80 13.45
CA LYS A 320 2.87 18.06 14.07
C LYS A 320 3.72 18.87 13.10
N ILE A 321 3.37 20.13 12.92
CA ILE A 321 4.11 21.06 12.08
C ILE A 321 5.28 21.61 12.91
N PRO A 322 6.52 21.56 12.41
CA PRO A 322 7.64 22.19 13.10
C PRO A 322 7.43 23.70 13.25
N LYS A 323 7.83 24.29 14.39
CA LYS A 323 7.56 25.71 14.72
C LYS A 323 7.96 26.69 13.61
N GLY A 324 9.08 26.44 12.93
CA GLY A 324 9.59 27.28 11.82
C GLY A 324 8.94 27.03 10.45
N LYS A 325 7.99 26.09 10.35
CA LYS A 325 7.31 25.70 9.10
C LYS A 325 5.83 26.08 9.09
N MET A 326 5.37 26.75 10.14
CA MET A 326 4.02 27.29 10.34
C MET A 326 3.71 28.56 9.53
N LYS A 327 4.46 28.81 8.45
CA LYS A 327 4.31 29.98 7.60
C LYS A 327 2.88 30.18 7.13
#